data_AF-A0A7C5D852-F1
#
_entry.id   AF-A0A7C5D852-F1
#
_cell.length_a   1.000
_cell.length_b   1.000
_cell.length_c   1.000
_cell.angle_alpha   90.00
_cell.angle_beta   90.00
_cell.angle_gamma   90.00
#
_symmetry.space_group_name_H-M   'P 1'
#
loop_
_entity.id
_entity.type
_entity.pdbx_description
1 polymer ?
#
loop_
_entity_poly.entity_id
_entity_poly.type
_entity_poly.pdbx_seq_one_letter_code
_entity_poly.pdbx_strand_id
1 'polypeptide(L)'
;FTVFDISDLPTITQVFTSNTGFGGNQYDIAVSGSYAYMVNGIWGSGNLTVIDISDPENPAPFTTQTLPGGGQGINEYCGELYIAASYSVLDIVDLY
;
A
#
# COMPACT_ATOMS: atom_id res chain seq x y z
N PHE A 1 5.88 -4.44 -7.80
CA PHE A 1 6.57 -3.61 -6.79
C PHE A 1 7.93 -4.22 -6.50
N THR A 2 8.83 -3.44 -5.90
CA THR A 2 10.20 -3.86 -5.60
C THR A 2 10.49 -3.58 -4.13
N VAL A 3 11.19 -4.49 -3.45
CA VAL A 3 11.65 -4.31 -2.07
C VAL A 3 13.17 -4.21 -2.07
N PHE A 4 13.67 -3.23 -1.32
CA PHE A 4 15.09 -3.00 -1.13
C PHE A 4 15.44 -3.12 0.35
N ASP A 5 16.54 -3.80 0.65
CA ASP A 5 17.20 -3.78 1.95
C ASP A 5 18.12 -2.55 2.05
N ILE A 6 17.99 -1.83 3.15
CA ILE A 6 18.73 -0.60 3.49
C ILE A 6 19.49 -0.75 4.81
N SER A 7 19.68 -1.97 5.31
CA SER A 7 20.31 -2.25 6.60
C SER A 7 21.81 -1.91 6.65
N ASP A 8 22.49 -1.88 5.50
CA ASP A 8 23.92 -1.57 5.37
C ASP A 8 24.20 -0.31 4.54
N LEU A 9 23.85 0.87 5.07
CA LEU A 9 24.09 2.13 4.35
C LEU A 9 25.59 2.43 4.19
N PRO A 10 26.06 2.88 3.00
CA PRO A 10 25.26 3.39 1.87
C PRO A 10 24.87 2.33 0.82
N THR A 11 25.12 1.05 1.07
CA THR A 11 24.75 -0.05 0.19
C THR A 11 23.24 -0.30 0.25
N ILE A 12 22.59 -0.38 -0.91
CA ILE A 12 21.18 -0.70 -1.03
C ILE A 12 21.06 -1.93 -1.91
N THR A 13 20.43 -2.99 -1.40
CA THR A 13 20.31 -4.28 -2.10
C THR A 13 18.87 -4.53 -2.47
N GLN A 14 18.59 -4.89 -3.73
CA GLN A 14 17.25 -5.35 -4.10
C GLN A 14 17.04 -6.78 -3.62
N VAL A 15 16.02 -7.01 -2.77
CA VAL A 15 15.72 -8.34 -2.22
C VAL A 15 14.52 -9.01 -2.90
N PHE A 16 13.60 -8.23 -3.47
CA PHE A 16 12.43 -8.78 -4.15
C PHE A 16 11.95 -7.89 -5.30
N THR A 17 11.41 -8.51 -6.34
CA THR A 17 10.67 -7.82 -7.39
C THR A 17 9.46 -8.64 -7.84
N SER A 18 8.34 -7.96 -8.02
CA SER A 18 7.10 -8.55 -8.52
C SER A 18 6.50 -7.70 -9.64
N ASN A 19 6.01 -8.39 -10.66
CA ASN A 19 5.24 -7.82 -11.76
C ASN A 19 3.73 -7.91 -11.54
N THR A 20 3.28 -8.18 -10.30
CA THR A 20 1.85 -8.18 -9.96
C THR A 20 1.25 -6.81 -10.24
N GLY A 21 0.23 -6.79 -11.11
CA GLY A 21 -0.57 -5.60 -11.38
C GLY A 21 -1.68 -5.47 -10.34
N PHE A 22 -1.77 -4.31 -9.70
CA PHE A 22 -2.81 -4.00 -8.71
C PHE A 22 -4.02 -3.24 -9.31
N GLY A 23 -4.03 -3.09 -10.64
CA GLY A 23 -5.02 -2.28 -11.36
C GLY A 23 -4.83 -0.79 -11.14
N GLY A 24 -5.24 0.02 -12.13
CA GLY A 24 -5.12 1.48 -12.05
C GLY A 24 -3.72 2.02 -11.81
N ASN A 25 -3.65 3.29 -11.47
CA ASN A 25 -2.41 3.96 -11.10
C ASN A 25 -2.14 3.73 -9.62
N GLN A 26 -0.93 3.29 -9.27
CA GLN A 26 -0.48 3.23 -7.88
C GLN A 26 -0.09 4.63 -7.44
N TYR A 27 -0.61 5.08 -6.30
CA TYR A 27 -0.44 6.46 -5.86
C TYR A 27 0.42 6.58 -4.61
N ASP A 28 0.19 5.76 -3.59
CA ASP A 28 0.88 5.88 -2.32
C ASP A 28 0.92 4.56 -1.53
N ILE A 29 1.87 4.46 -0.59
CA ILE A 29 2.10 3.30 0.28
C ILE A 29 2.37 3.76 1.72
N ALA A 30 1.64 3.19 2.68
CA ALA A 30 1.97 3.25 4.10
C ALA A 30 2.47 1.89 4.60
N VAL A 31 3.31 1.87 5.63
CA VAL A 31 3.84 0.63 6.24
C VAL A 31 3.59 0.66 7.73
N SER A 32 3.05 -0.42 8.28
CA SER A 32 2.90 -0.61 9.72
C SER A 32 3.20 -2.04 10.12
N GLY A 33 4.23 -2.21 10.96
CA GLY A 33 4.72 -3.53 11.38
C GLY A 33 5.10 -4.40 10.19
N SER A 34 4.42 -5.54 10.04
CA SER A 34 4.65 -6.53 8.98
C SER A 34 3.74 -6.35 7.76
N TYR A 35 3.05 -5.22 7.62
CA TYR A 35 2.14 -4.97 6.51
C TYR A 35 2.46 -3.66 5.78
N ALA A 36 2.34 -3.70 4.46
CA ALA A 36 2.30 -2.53 3.60
C ALA A 36 0.88 -2.34 3.05
N TYR A 37 0.43 -1.09 3.02
CA TYR A 37 -0.89 -0.65 2.59
C TYR A 37 -0.73 0.25 1.40
N MET A 38 -1.19 -0.18 0.24
CA MET A 38 -1.06 0.57 -1.00
C MET A 38 -2.42 1.02 -1.48
N VAL A 39 -2.51 2.28 -1.89
CA VAL A 39 -3.70 2.81 -2.56
C VAL A 39 -3.45 2.98 -4.05
N ASN A 40 -4.45 2.59 -4.83
CA ASN A 40 -4.44 2.75 -6.28
C ASN A 40 -5.82 3.15 -6.78
N GLY A 41 -5.90 3.66 -8.02
CA GLY A 41 -7.21 3.96 -8.60
C GLY A 41 -7.22 4.44 -10.05
N ILE A 42 -8.45 4.57 -10.54
CA ILE A 42 -8.83 5.10 -11.85
C ILE A 42 -10.12 5.89 -11.64
N TRP A 43 -10.15 7.18 -11.99
CA TRP A 43 -11.34 7.99 -12.29
C TRP A 43 -12.62 7.56 -11.53
N GLY A 44 -12.72 7.92 -10.26
CA GLY A 44 -13.89 7.63 -9.42
C GLY A 44 -13.90 6.27 -8.72
N SER A 45 -12.92 5.41 -8.97
CA SER A 45 -12.74 4.11 -8.30
C SER A 45 -11.30 3.92 -7.83
N GLY A 46 -11.13 3.26 -6.68
CA GLY A 46 -9.81 2.90 -6.16
C GLY A 46 -9.82 1.57 -5.43
N ASN A 47 -8.63 1.13 -5.03
CA ASN A 47 -8.46 0.00 -4.14
C ASN A 47 -7.44 0.34 -3.06
N LEU A 48 -7.65 -0.22 -1.88
CA LEU A 48 -6.66 -0.43 -0.84
C LEU A 48 -6.18 -1.88 -0.94
N THR A 49 -4.89 -2.10 -1.16
CA THR A 49 -4.28 -3.43 -1.12
C THR A 49 -3.39 -3.54 0.10
N VAL A 50 -3.61 -4.57 0.91
CA VAL A 50 -2.76 -4.95 2.02
C VAL A 50 -1.79 -6.03 1.56
N ILE A 51 -0.51 -5.85 1.82
CA ILE A 51 0.57 -6.76 1.44
C ILE A 51 1.27 -7.18 2.73
N ASP A 52 1.36 -8.49 2.96
CA ASP A 52 2.20 -9.07 3.99
C ASP A 52 3.67 -8.93 3.56
N ILE A 53 4.45 -8.23 4.38
CA ILE A 53 5.88 -7.98 4.20
C ILE A 53 6.70 -8.56 5.36
N SER A 54 6.14 -9.51 6.12
CA SER A 54 6.83 -10.19 7.23
C SER A 54 8.10 -10.92 6.78
N ASP A 55 8.10 -11.43 5.54
CA ASP A 55 9.27 -11.93 4.83
C ASP A 55 9.61 -10.99 3.67
N PRO A 56 10.68 -10.17 3.78
CA PRO A 56 11.08 -9.24 2.72
C PRO A 56 11.49 -9.90 1.40
N GLU A 57 11.89 -11.18 1.43
CA GLU A 57 12.25 -11.95 0.24
C GLU A 57 11.02 -12.60 -0.42
N ASN A 58 9.90 -12.71 0.30
CA ASN A 58 8.65 -13.27 -0.21
C ASN A 58 7.40 -12.47 0.23
N PRO A 59 7.27 -11.19 -0.14
CA PRO A 59 6.07 -10.42 0.18
C PRO A 59 4.86 -10.89 -0.64
N ALA A 60 3.69 -10.96 -0.01
CA ALA A 60 2.48 -11.51 -0.63
C ALA A 60 1.25 -10.60 -0.43
N PRO A 61 0.40 -10.38 -1.45
CA PRO A 61 -0.89 -9.72 -1.26
C PRO A 61 -1.74 -10.50 -0.26
N PHE A 62 -2.21 -9.82 0.78
CA PHE A 62 -3.05 -10.41 1.82
C PHE A 62 -4.54 -10.19 1.51
N THR A 63 -4.93 -8.96 1.17
CA THR A 63 -6.32 -8.63 0.81
C THR A 63 -6.41 -7.34 -0.01
N THR A 64 -7.54 -7.15 -0.68
CA THR A 64 -7.86 -5.93 -1.43
C THR A 64 -9.29 -5.50 -1.13
N GLN A 65 -9.48 -4.21 -0.88
CA GLN A 65 -10.78 -3.58 -0.66
C GLN A 65 -10.97 -2.44 -1.66
N THR A 66 -12.15 -2.39 -2.28
CA THR A 66 -12.51 -1.28 -3.16
C THR A 66 -12.81 -0.03 -2.35
N LEU A 67 -12.23 1.09 -2.77
CA LEU A 67 -12.45 2.41 -2.19
C LEU A 67 -13.40 3.23 -3.09
N PRO A 68 -14.40 3.91 -2.51
CA PRO A 68 -15.20 4.88 -3.24
C PRO A 68 -14.35 6.11 -3.56
N GLY A 69 -14.14 6.43 -4.84
CA GLY A 69 -13.21 7.48 -5.24
C GLY A 69 -11.75 7.02 -5.16
N GLY A 70 -11.00 7.21 -6.24
CA GLY A 70 -9.61 6.74 -6.32
C GLY A 70 -8.74 7.23 -5.16
N GLY A 71 -8.14 6.32 -4.41
CA GLY A 71 -7.22 6.63 -3.31
C GLY A 71 -5.91 7.20 -3.84
N GLN A 72 -5.49 8.35 -3.31
CA GLN A 72 -4.31 9.11 -3.76
C GLN A 72 -3.22 9.20 -2.69
N GLY A 73 -3.62 9.25 -1.42
CA GLY A 73 -2.68 9.33 -0.30
C GLY A 73 -3.16 8.45 0.83
N ILE A 74 -2.22 7.87 1.56
CA ILE A 74 -2.50 6.98 2.69
C ILE A 74 -1.55 7.28 3.84
N ASN A 75 -2.08 7.35 5.06
CA ASN A 75 -1.28 7.45 6.28
C ASN A 75 -1.81 6.46 7.32
N GLU A 76 -0.91 5.80 8.03
CA GLU A 76 -1.26 4.97 9.18
C GLU A 76 -0.94 5.73 10.46
N TYR A 77 -1.89 5.75 11.39
CA TYR A 77 -1.67 6.32 12.72
C TYR A 77 -2.49 5.55 13.76
N CYS A 78 -1.80 4.99 14.76
CA CYS A 78 -2.41 4.27 15.87
C CYS A 78 -3.37 3.14 15.46
N GLY A 79 -3.06 2.43 14.38
CA GLY A 79 -3.84 1.30 13.87
C GLY A 79 -4.99 1.69 12.94
N GLU A 80 -5.14 2.97 12.62
CA GLU A 80 -6.14 3.47 11.67
C GLU A 80 -5.46 3.93 10.37
N LEU A 81 -6.09 3.65 9.23
CA LEU A 81 -5.67 4.16 7.92
C LEU A 81 -6.52 5.35 7.49
N TYR A 82 -5.84 6.45 7.19
CA TYR A 82 -6.41 7.69 6.69
C TYR A 82 -6.14 7.78 5.19
N ILE A 83 -7.19 7.70 4.38
CA ILE A 83 -7.07 7.66 2.92
C ILE A 83 -7.68 8.90 2.29
N ALA A 84 -6.83 9.68 1.62
CA ALA A 84 -7.28 10.81 0.81
C ALA A 84 -7.69 10.31 -0.58
N ALA A 85 -8.93 10.57 -0.98
CA ALA A 85 -9.46 10.16 -2.27
C ALA A 85 -9.79 11.37 -3.17
N SER A 86 -9.68 11.21 -4.48
CA SER A 86 -9.80 12.33 -5.44
C SER A 86 -11.24 12.80 -5.66
N TYR A 87 -12.23 11.94 -5.36
CA TYR A 87 -13.64 12.15 -5.71
C TYR A 87 -14.60 11.93 -4.53
N SER A 88 -14.06 11.74 -3.33
CA SER A 88 -14.78 11.51 -2.08
C SER A 88 -14.08 12.28 -0.96
N VAL A 89 -14.81 12.57 0.11
CA VAL A 89 -14.24 13.08 1.36
C VAL A 89 -13.50 11.91 2.04
N LEU A 90 -12.39 12.21 2.73
CA LEU A 90 -11.55 11.29 3.52
C LEU A 90 -12.25 9.98 3.93
N ASP A 91 -11.73 8.85 3.44
CA ASP A 91 -12.14 7.53 3.91
C ASP A 91 -11.24 7.13 5.10
N ILE A 92 -11.88 6.71 6.19
CA ILE A 92 -11.20 6.15 7.37
C ILE A 92 -11.51 4.65 7.39
N VAL A 93 -10.45 3.84 7.38
CA VAL A 93 -10.56 2.38 7.47
C VAL A 93 -9.99 1.94 8.81
N ASP A 94 -10.84 1.33 9.63
CA ASP A 94 -10.45 0.67 10.87
C ASP A 94 -9.88 -0.73 10.56
N LEU A 95 -8.81 -1.11 11.27
CA LEU A 95 -8.13 -2.39 11.11
C LEU A 95 -8.47 -3.39 12.24
N TYR A 96 -9.38 -3.03 13.16
CA TYR A 96 -9.78 -3.87 14.31
C TYR A 96 -11.20 -4.46 14.23
#